data_AF-A0A7R9SK95-F1
#
_entry.id   AF-A0A7R9SK95-F1
#
_cell.length_a   1.000
_cell.length_b   1.000
_cell.length_c   1.000
_cell.angle_alpha   90.00
_cell.angle_beta   90.00
_cell.angle_gamma   90.00
#
_symmetry.space_group_name_H-M   'P 1'
#
loop_
_entity.id
_entity.type
_entity.pdbx_description
1 polymer ?
#
loop_
_entity_poly.entity_id
_entity_poly.type
_entity_poly.pdbx_seq_one_letter_code
_entity_poly.pdbx_strand_id
1 'polypeptide(L)'
;DQCLWGRLISFCSANRLSVGNTFFKHKKIRKKTLRSPDGQALTEIDYTCNSKQRRSTLLNVSMQSVDIASDHYLLLSKCLLRLERQQP
;
A
#
# COMPACT_ATOMS: atom_id res chain seq x y z
N ASP A 1 14.11 -7.87 2.64
CA ASP A 1 13.73 -8.82 3.70
C ASP A 1 12.48 -9.63 3.40
N GLN A 2 12.65 -10.87 2.97
CA GLN A 2 11.54 -11.83 2.77
C GLN A 2 10.75 -12.09 4.06
N CYS A 3 11.38 -11.95 5.24
CA CYS A 3 10.74 -12.13 6.55
C CYS A 3 9.71 -11.05 6.89
N LEU A 4 9.90 -9.80 6.45
CA LEU A 4 8.93 -8.71 6.68
C LEU A 4 7.65 -8.94 5.86
N TRP A 5 7.82 -9.32 4.59
CA TRP A 5 6.70 -9.67 3.72
C TRP A 5 5.90 -10.86 4.26
N GLY A 6 6.58 -11.91 4.72
CA GLY A 6 5.92 -13.07 5.33
C GLY A 6 5.06 -12.69 6.54
N ARG A 7 5.60 -11.87 7.45
CA ARG A 7 4.85 -11.38 8.64
C ARG A 7 3.66 -10.51 8.26
N LEU A 8 3.81 -9.62 7.27
CA LEU A 8 2.70 -8.81 6.77
C LEU A 8 1.57 -9.68 6.20
N ILE A 9 1.92 -10.68 5.38
CA ILE A 9 0.93 -11.60 4.82
C ILE A 9 0.23 -12.39 5.91
N SER A 10 0.95 -12.90 6.92
CA SER A 10 0.35 -13.56 8.08
C SER A 10 -0.61 -12.65 8.84
N PHE A 11 -0.21 -11.40 9.10
CA PHE A 11 -1.05 -10.39 9.75
C PHE A 11 -2.32 -10.11 8.94
N CYS A 12 -2.19 -9.86 7.63
CA CYS A 12 -3.35 -9.60 6.77
C CYS A 12 -4.27 -10.81 6.68
N SER A 13 -3.72 -12.02 6.61
CA SER A 13 -4.49 -13.26 6.58
C SER A 13 -5.32 -13.43 7.85
N ALA A 14 -4.70 -13.27 9.02
CA ALA A 14 -5.34 -13.38 10.32
C ALA A 14 -6.48 -12.35 10.51
N ASN A 15 -6.31 -11.14 10.00
CA ASN A 15 -7.25 -10.03 10.19
C ASN A 15 -8.23 -9.83 9.03
N ARG A 16 -8.32 -10.78 8.09
CA ARG A 16 -9.17 -10.66 6.89
C ARG A 16 -8.91 -9.37 6.10
N LEU A 17 -7.65 -8.96 5.99
CA LEU A 17 -7.19 -7.83 5.19
C LEU A 17 -6.58 -8.29 3.88
N SER A 18 -6.50 -7.39 2.92
CA SER A 18 -5.79 -7.57 1.66
C SER A 18 -4.74 -6.47 1.48
N VAL A 19 -3.60 -6.84 0.90
CA VAL A 19 -2.54 -5.89 0.57
C VAL A 19 -2.89 -5.16 -0.72
N GLY A 20 -3.30 -3.89 -0.60
CA GLY A 20 -3.80 -3.06 -1.70
C GLY A 20 -2.78 -2.84 -2.82
N ASN A 21 -1.48 -2.81 -2.50
CA ASN A 21 -0.40 -2.68 -3.48
C ASN A 21 -0.40 -3.80 -4.55
N THR A 22 -1.03 -4.95 -4.24
CA THR A 22 -1.10 -6.11 -5.15
C THR A 22 -2.28 -6.06 -6.12
N PHE A 23 -3.25 -5.18 -5.91
CA PHE A 23 -4.52 -5.19 -6.65
C PHE A 23 -4.45 -4.50 -8.01
N PHE A 24 -3.53 -3.56 -8.17
CA PHE A 24 -3.47 -2.71 -9.35
C PHE A 24 -2.18 -2.96 -10.14
N LYS A 25 -2.34 -3.12 -11.46
CA LYS A 25 -1.19 -3.26 -12.36
C LYS A 25 -0.54 -1.89 -12.56
N HIS A 26 0.50 -1.61 -11.78
CA HIS A 26 1.38 -0.47 -12.00
C HIS A 26 2.68 -0.87 -12.71
N LYS A 27 3.27 0.06 -13.47
CA LYS A 27 4.64 -0.08 -13.97
C LYS A 27 5.57 -0.36 -12.78
N LYS A 28 6.51 -1.30 -12.91
CA LYS A 28 7.43 -1.69 -11.82
C LYS A 28 8.16 -0.51 -11.18
N ILE A 29 8.38 0.57 -11.93
CA ILE A 29 8.97 1.83 -11.47
C ILE A 29 8.12 2.52 -10.38
N ARG A 30 6.79 2.34 -10.41
CA ARG A 30 5.82 2.94 -9.47
C ARG A 30 5.45 2.04 -8.29
N LYS A 31 6.14 0.92 -8.10
CA LYS A 31 5.92 -0.01 -6.96
C LYS A 31 6.92 0.18 -5.82
N LYS A 32 7.75 1.22 -5.91
CA LYS A 32 8.92 1.41 -5.06
C LYS A 32 8.64 2.56 -4.11
N THR A 33 8.77 2.33 -2.80
CA THR A 33 8.38 3.27 -1.75
C THR A 33 9.60 3.92 -1.07
N LEU A 34 10.79 3.34 -1.22
CA LEU A 34 12.03 3.84 -0.63
C LEU A 34 13.17 3.82 -1.65
N ARG A 35 13.99 4.86 -1.66
CA ARG A 35 15.24 4.93 -2.41
C ARG A 35 16.43 4.72 -1.47
N SER A 36 17.33 3.80 -1.80
CA SER A 36 18.56 3.64 -1.02
C SER A 36 19.44 4.89 -1.12
N PRO A 37 20.31 5.16 -0.13
CA PRO A 37 21.18 6.34 -0.14
C PRO A 37 22.11 6.45 -1.36
N ASP A 38 22.53 5.31 -1.92
CA ASP A 38 23.33 5.22 -3.15
C ASP A 38 22.49 5.32 -4.44
N GLY A 39 21.16 5.40 -4.31
CA GLY A 39 20.21 5.53 -5.40
C GLY A 39 20.05 4.29 -6.28
N GLN A 40 20.74 3.19 -5.98
CA GLN A 40 20.76 1.98 -6.82
C GLN A 40 19.62 1.01 -6.51
N ALA A 41 19.22 0.92 -5.24
CA ALA A 41 18.15 0.06 -4.79
C ALA A 41 16.87 0.84 -4.51
N LEU A 42 15.76 0.24 -4.88
CA LEU A 42 14.43 0.81 -4.69
C LEU A 42 13.55 -0.30 -4.12
N THR A 43 13.13 -0.15 -2.86
CA THR A 43 12.38 -1.18 -2.11
C THR A 43 10.93 -0.76 -1.90
N GLU A 44 10.06 -1.74 -1.68
CA GLU A 44 8.66 -1.54 -1.27
C GLU A 44 8.59 -1.89 0.22
N ILE A 45 8.49 -0.88 1.09
CA ILE A 45 8.38 -1.06 2.55
C ILE A 45 7.07 -0.51 3.12
N ASP A 46 6.38 0.35 2.36
CA ASP A 46 5.10 0.92 2.72
C ASP A 46 3.97 0.16 2.02
N TYR A 47 2.93 -0.20 2.78
CA TYR A 47 1.80 -0.99 2.29
C TYR A 47 0.47 -0.44 2.79
N THR A 48 -0.52 -0.41 1.90
CA THR A 48 -1.91 -0.17 2.29
C THR A 48 -2.64 -1.49 2.45
N CYS A 49 -3.30 -1.68 3.60
CA CYS A 49 -4.16 -2.85 3.83
C CYS A 49 -5.62 -2.43 3.89
N ASN A 50 -6.50 -3.16 3.20
CA ASN A 50 -7.96 -2.92 3.23
C ASN A 50 -8.71 -4.21 3.63
N SER A 51 -9.88 -4.08 4.25
CA SER A 51 -10.76 -5.20 4.55
C SER A 51 -11.06 -6.02 3.29
N LYS A 52 -10.93 -7.35 3.37
CA LYS A 52 -11.31 -8.27 2.28
C LYS A 52 -12.77 -8.09 1.86
N GLN A 53 -13.66 -7.83 2.82
CA GLN A 53 -15.08 -7.63 2.56
C GLN A 53 -15.35 -6.32 1.80
N ARG A 54 -14.60 -5.27 2.12
CA ARG A 54 -14.71 -3.95 1.49
C ARG A 54 -13.64 -3.71 0.43
N ARG A 55 -13.04 -4.76 -0.16
CA ARG A 55 -11.91 -4.61 -1.09
C ARG A 55 -12.25 -3.74 -2.31
N SER A 56 -13.50 -3.76 -2.76
CA SER A 56 -14.02 -2.96 -3.88
C SER A 56 -14.07 -1.46 -3.61
N THR A 57 -13.95 -1.02 -2.35
CA THR A 57 -13.88 0.42 -2.04
C THR A 57 -12.52 1.01 -2.40
N LEU A 58 -11.47 0.19 -2.50
CA LEU A 58 -10.15 0.65 -2.89
C LEU A 58 -10.14 0.86 -4.41
N LEU A 59 -9.97 2.10 -4.85
CA LEU A 59 -10.03 2.48 -6.27
C LEU A 59 -8.64 2.48 -6.92
N ASN A 60 -7.60 2.81 -6.16
CA ASN A 60 -6.22 2.84 -6.66
C ASN A 60 -5.22 2.87 -5.49
N VAL A 61 -4.03 2.32 -5.69
CA VAL A 61 -2.88 2.48 -4.80
C VAL A 61 -1.69 2.93 -5.63
N SER A 62 -1.25 4.17 -5.47
CA SER A 62 -0.20 4.76 -6.31
C SER A 62 0.91 5.37 -5.49
N MET A 63 2.10 5.39 -6.07
CA MET A 63 3.25 6.08 -5.52
C MET A 63 3.41 7.45 -6.15
N GLN A 64 3.68 8.48 -5.34
CA GLN A 64 4.01 9.81 -5.81
C GLN A 64 5.37 10.26 -5.27
N SER A 65 6.22 10.74 -6.18
CA SER A 65 7.41 11.51 -5.80
C SER A 65 6.93 12.85 -5.28
N VAL A 66 7.26 13.15 -4.03
CA VAL A 66 7.02 14.48 -3.47
C VAL A 66 8.37 15.17 -3.37
N ASP A 67 8.42 16.44 -3.72
CA ASP A 67 9.62 17.28 -3.58
C ASP A 67 9.78 17.74 -2.11
N ILE A 68 9.73 16.77 -1.22
CA ILE A 68 10.10 16.91 0.19
C ILE A 68 11.41 16.13 0.28
N ALA A 69 12.42 16.69 0.94
CA ALA A 69 13.75 16.11 1.06
C ALA A 69 13.79 14.84 1.94
N SER A 70 12.92 13.87 1.63
CA SER A 70 12.86 12.53 2.18
C SER A 70 13.31 11.54 1.11
N ASP A 71 13.94 10.48 1.60
CA ASP A 71 14.29 9.26 0.88
C ASP A 71 13.07 8.36 0.56
N HIS A 72 11.89 8.70 1.11
CA HIS A 72 10.64 7.98 0.88
C HIS A 72 9.79 8.61 -0.22
N TYR A 73 9.27 7.74 -1.10
CA TYR A 73 8.15 8.09 -1.97
C TYR A 73 6.83 7.94 -1.19
N LEU A 74 5.87 8.83 -1.45
CA LEU A 74 4.58 8.82 -0.75
C LEU A 74 3.62 7.77 -1.34
N LEU A 75 3.23 6.80 -0.51
CA LEU A 75 2.19 5.83 -0.85
C LEU A 75 0.80 6.44 -0.68
N LEU A 76 0.04 6.54 -1.77
CA LEU A 76 -1.31 7.10 -1.80
C LEU A 76 -2.34 6.01 -2.08
N SER A 77 -3.42 6.01 -1.31
CA SER A 77 -4.54 5.07 -1.49
C SER A 77 -5.85 5.80 -1.64
N LYS A 78 -6.47 5.65 -2.81
CA LYS A 78 -7.76 6.27 -3.12
C LYS A 78 -8.87 5.30 -2.79
N CYS A 79 -9.78 5.68 -1.89
CA CYS A 79 -10.91 4.85 -1.48
C CYS A 79 -12.25 5.58 -1.71
N LEU A 80 -13.28 4.84 -2.12
CA LEU A 80 -14.67 5.28 -2.11
C LEU A 80 -15.38 4.70 -0.89
N LEU A 81 -15.64 5.55 0.10
CA LEU A 81 -16.39 5.15 1.29
C LEU A 81 -17.89 5.24 1.02
N ARG A 82 -18.62 4.16 1.31
CA ARG A 82 -20.07 4.18 1.42
C ARG A 82 -20.38 4.25 2.91
N LEU A 83 -20.86 5.41 3.34
CA LEU A 83 -21.21 5.64 4.74
C LEU A 83 -22.69 5.33 4.92
N GLU A 84 -22.98 4.53 5.93
CA GLU A 84 -24.35 4.30 6.38
C GLU A 84 -24.51 4.94 7.75
N ARG A 85 -25.67 5.55 7.98
CA ARG A 85 -25.98 6.13 9.28
C ARG A 85 -26.14 4.98 10.28
N GLN A 86 -25.27 4.91 11.28
CA GLN A 86 -25.46 4.01 12.40
C GLN A 86 -26.77 4.39 13.10
N GLN A 87 -27.73 3.46 13.16
CA GLN A 87 -28.90 3.63 14.00
C GLN A 87 -28.46 3.42 15.46
N PRO A 88 -28.92 4.26 16.41
CA PRO A 88 -28.59 4.11 17.83
C PRO A 88 -28.94 2.73 18.39
#